data_AF-A0A382WVL4-F1
#
_entry.id   AF-A0A382WVL4-F1
#
_cell.length_a   1.000
_cell.length_b   1.000
_cell.length_c   1.000
_cell.angle_alpha   90.00
_cell.angle_beta   90.00
_cell.angle_gamma   90.00
#
_symmetry.space_group_name_H-M   'P 1'
#
loop_
_entity.id
_entity.type
_entity.pdbx_description
1 polymer ?
#
loop_
_entity_poly.entity_id
_entity_poly.type
_entity_poly.pdbx_seq_one_letter_code
_entity_poly.pdbx_strand_id
1 'polypeptide(L)'
;MAVGDIITAARYNNLQSRVATIMGNGSGDDGYGQSLNSSQVAVAETVTATHMALLFNDIEAGIKHQSNLGPAEIVIIDVADVIEDSNSVNKKGVAQFESETTTLENNKFAIDVNQGTAEAAVQGQYTTDWNGQLDHLVNVTFTDGNHARHFFNAGGEVRFSANLQSFPAEAKSINWATILSNMQTIKFNYTATSATGSGTGSAIGYHDLTTSFQAIFDKQGSGQYTENHYIIEVKGDVAV
;
A
#
# COMPACT_ATOMS: atom_id res chain seq x y z
N MET A 1 3.30 -13.26 34.60
CA MET A 1 4.06 -12.28 35.41
C MET A 1 3.14 -11.77 36.50
N ALA A 2 3.66 -11.31 37.64
CA ALA A 2 2.82 -10.80 38.73
C ALA A 2 2.40 -9.36 38.43
N VAL A 3 1.26 -8.93 38.98
CA VAL A 3 0.83 -7.51 38.96
C VAL A 3 1.93 -6.68 39.63
N GLY A 4 2.62 -5.82 38.85
CA GLY A 4 3.72 -4.97 39.33
C GLY A 4 5.12 -5.26 38.79
N ASP A 5 5.30 -6.24 37.88
CA ASP A 5 6.59 -6.43 37.19
C ASP A 5 6.83 -5.31 36.17
N ILE A 6 7.89 -4.52 36.36
CA ILE A 6 8.33 -3.48 35.42
C ILE A 6 8.63 -4.13 34.06
N ILE A 7 8.03 -3.63 32.97
CA ILE A 7 8.38 -4.05 31.61
C ILE A 7 9.89 -3.92 31.38
N THR A 8 10.51 -5.00 30.92
CA THR A 8 11.93 -4.98 30.59
C THR A 8 12.20 -4.13 29.35
N ALA A 9 13.33 -3.44 29.32
CA ALA A 9 13.83 -2.75 28.14
C ALA A 9 13.87 -3.67 26.90
N ALA A 10 14.19 -4.95 27.11
CA ALA A 10 14.22 -5.95 26.04
C ALA A 10 12.84 -6.17 25.39
N ARG A 11 11.77 -6.30 26.18
CA ARG A 11 10.41 -6.49 25.64
C ARG A 11 9.91 -5.25 24.92
N TYR A 12 10.13 -4.08 25.51
CA TYR A 12 9.80 -2.81 24.85
C TYR A 12 10.57 -2.65 23.52
N ASN A 13 11.87 -2.92 23.51
CA ASN A 13 12.69 -2.80 22.29
C ASN A 13 12.28 -3.81 21.21
N ASN A 14 11.84 -5.02 21.59
CA ASN A 14 11.30 -5.98 20.63
C ASN A 14 10.02 -5.44 19.98
N LEU A 15 9.09 -4.93 20.80
CA LEU A 15 7.84 -4.35 20.32
C LEU A 15 8.08 -3.11 19.44
N GLN A 16 8.95 -2.20 19.87
CA GLN A 16 9.33 -1.01 19.11
C GLN A 16 9.98 -1.39 17.78
N SER A 17 10.82 -2.43 17.75
CA SER A 17 11.43 -2.93 16.51
C SER A 17 10.39 -3.49 15.52
N ARG A 18 9.34 -4.14 16.02
CA ARG A 18 8.24 -4.65 15.19
C ARG A 18 7.48 -3.50 14.53
N VAL A 19 7.09 -2.49 15.32
CA VAL A 19 6.45 -1.27 14.79
C VAL A 19 7.37 -0.56 13.80
N ALA A 20 8.68 -0.46 14.09
CA ALA A 20 9.66 0.15 13.20
C ALA A 20 9.86 -0.61 11.88
N THR A 21 9.61 -1.91 11.86
CA THR A 21 9.69 -2.72 10.63
C THR A 21 8.59 -2.31 9.65
N ILE A 22 7.37 -2.06 10.16
CA ILE A 22 6.23 -1.64 9.33
C ILE A 22 6.26 -0.14 9.05
N MET A 23 6.36 0.70 10.08
CA MET A 23 6.27 2.15 9.94
C MET A 23 7.52 2.78 9.35
N GLY A 24 8.69 2.24 9.70
CA GLY A 24 9.98 2.80 9.34
C GLY A 24 10.42 2.48 7.92
N ASN A 25 11.73 2.45 7.68
CA ASN A 25 12.29 2.19 6.36
C ASN A 25 12.00 0.77 5.84
N GLY A 26 11.95 -0.23 6.75
CA GLY A 26 11.74 -1.64 6.42
C GLY A 26 12.70 -2.22 5.37
N SER A 27 12.34 -3.37 4.81
CA SER A 27 13.02 -4.04 3.70
C SER A 27 12.06 -5.02 3.03
N GLY A 28 12.24 -5.32 1.74
CA GLY A 28 11.39 -6.26 1.00
C GLY A 28 9.91 -5.87 1.05
N ASP A 29 9.12 -6.67 1.74
CA ASP A 29 7.67 -6.49 1.89
C ASP A 29 7.26 -5.59 3.06
N ASP A 30 8.23 -4.94 3.71
CA ASP A 30 8.02 -4.11 4.90
C ASP A 30 8.46 -2.65 4.67
N GLY A 31 7.89 -1.75 5.46
CA GLY A 31 8.29 -0.34 5.56
C GLY A 31 7.37 0.63 4.83
N TYR A 32 6.88 1.64 5.56
CA TYR A 32 6.11 2.78 5.04
C TYR A 32 6.96 4.04 4.85
N GLY A 33 8.24 4.00 5.23
CA GLY A 33 9.16 5.12 5.09
C GLY A 33 8.91 6.28 6.06
N GLN A 34 8.14 6.06 7.13
CA GLN A 34 7.84 7.10 8.12
C GLN A 34 8.96 7.24 9.14
N SER A 35 9.07 8.44 9.71
CA SER A 35 9.89 8.66 10.91
C SER A 35 9.11 8.26 12.15
N LEU A 36 9.73 7.47 13.02
CA LEU A 36 9.11 7.05 14.27
C LEU A 36 9.27 8.11 15.37
N ASN A 37 8.26 8.22 16.22
CA ASN A 37 8.29 8.99 17.45
C ASN A 37 8.99 8.20 18.57
N SER A 38 8.80 6.88 18.60
CA SER A 38 9.42 5.97 19.56
C SER A 38 10.83 5.58 19.13
N SER A 39 11.66 5.27 20.13
CA SER A 39 13.00 4.72 19.93
C SER A 39 13.27 3.63 20.96
N GLN A 40 14.28 2.80 20.69
CA GLN A 40 14.75 1.79 21.63
C GLN A 40 15.38 2.45 22.86
N VAL A 41 15.22 1.81 24.02
CA VAL A 41 15.80 2.23 25.30
C VAL A 41 17.03 1.41 25.65
N ALA A 42 17.92 1.93 26.48
CA ALA A 42 19.10 1.18 26.91
C ALA A 42 18.70 -0.01 27.80
N VAL A 43 19.50 -1.08 27.80
CA VAL A 43 19.17 -2.34 28.52
C VAL A 43 18.94 -2.13 30.03
N ALA A 44 19.65 -1.17 30.63
CA ALA A 44 19.53 -0.84 32.06
C ALA A 44 18.53 0.29 32.35
N GLU A 45 17.86 0.82 31.33
CA GLU A 45 16.91 1.91 31.46
C GLU A 45 15.51 1.41 31.84
N THR A 46 14.84 2.17 32.71
CA THR A 46 13.44 1.90 33.06
C THR A 46 12.53 2.41 31.95
N VAL A 47 11.71 1.52 31.40
CA VAL A 47 10.67 1.91 30.44
C VAL A 47 9.61 2.76 31.15
N THR A 48 9.31 3.93 30.61
CA THR A 48 8.40 4.91 31.21
C THR A 48 7.08 4.96 30.45
N ALA A 49 6.05 5.56 31.06
CA ALA A 49 4.79 5.87 30.38
C ALA A 49 5.02 6.74 29.12
N THR A 50 6.03 7.61 29.11
CA THR A 50 6.41 8.41 27.94
C THR A 50 6.90 7.54 26.78
N HIS A 51 7.71 6.51 27.04
CA HIS A 51 8.14 5.56 26.01
C HIS A 51 6.93 4.83 25.40
N MET A 52 6.01 4.39 26.24
CA MET A 52 4.78 3.71 25.80
C MET A 52 3.85 4.66 25.02
N ALA A 53 3.75 5.93 25.41
CA ALA A 53 2.96 6.92 24.69
C ALA A 53 3.52 7.25 23.29
N LEU A 54 4.86 7.36 23.16
CA LEU A 54 5.49 7.55 21.86
C LEU A 54 5.28 6.33 20.95
N LEU A 55 5.38 5.13 21.51
CA LEU A 55 5.10 3.88 20.77
C LEU A 55 3.62 3.77 20.36
N PHE A 56 2.71 4.18 21.24
CA PHE A 56 1.28 4.26 20.93
C PHE A 56 1.04 5.16 19.71
N ASN A 57 1.66 6.34 19.66
CA ASN A 57 1.48 7.27 18.53
C ASN A 57 1.93 6.64 17.20
N ASP A 58 3.01 5.86 17.20
CA ASP A 58 3.49 5.16 16.01
C ASP A 58 2.52 4.04 15.57
N ILE A 59 2.00 3.26 16.53
CA ILE A 59 0.98 2.22 16.28
C ILE A 59 -0.32 2.85 15.77
N GLU A 60 -0.79 3.92 16.43
CA GLU A 60 -2.01 4.63 16.06
C GLU A 60 -1.90 5.20 14.65
N ALA A 61 -0.78 5.84 14.30
CA ALA A 61 -0.57 6.36 12.95
C ALA A 61 -0.69 5.26 11.89
N GLY A 62 -0.08 4.09 12.13
CA GLY A 62 -0.15 2.95 11.21
C GLY A 62 -1.55 2.33 11.11
N ILE A 63 -2.21 2.07 12.24
CA ILE A 63 -3.57 1.51 12.25
C ILE A 63 -4.57 2.49 11.62
N LYS A 64 -4.39 3.79 11.88
CA LYS A 64 -5.21 4.82 11.26
C LYS A 64 -5.04 4.83 9.77
N HIS A 65 -3.82 4.80 9.23
CA HIS A 65 -3.56 4.64 7.79
C HIS A 65 -4.30 3.44 7.19
N GLN A 66 -4.25 2.29 7.86
CA GLN A 66 -4.80 1.03 7.36
C GLN A 66 -6.32 0.95 7.39
N SER A 67 -6.97 1.60 8.36
CA SER A 67 -8.38 1.36 8.69
C SER A 67 -9.23 2.61 8.93
N ASN A 68 -8.60 3.79 8.96
CA ASN A 68 -9.19 5.07 9.39
C ASN A 68 -9.79 5.03 10.82
N LEU A 69 -9.33 4.09 11.64
CA LEU A 69 -9.69 3.93 13.04
C LEU A 69 -8.44 4.04 13.92
N GLY A 70 -8.62 4.29 15.22
CA GLY A 70 -7.53 4.19 16.20
C GLY A 70 -7.41 2.77 16.76
N PRO A 71 -6.32 2.47 17.51
CA PRO A 71 -6.18 1.22 18.26
C PRO A 71 -7.37 1.05 19.22
N ALA A 72 -8.07 -0.08 19.13
CA ALA A 72 -9.27 -0.35 19.93
C ALA A 72 -8.92 -0.93 21.31
N GLU A 73 -7.77 -1.58 21.42
CA GLU A 73 -7.36 -2.35 22.60
C GLU A 73 -6.37 -1.64 23.50
N ILE A 74 -5.87 -0.45 23.14
CA ILE A 74 -4.93 0.31 23.97
C ILE A 74 -5.62 1.53 24.59
N VAL A 75 -5.38 1.72 25.89
CA VAL A 75 -5.59 3.00 26.58
C VAL A 75 -4.22 3.54 26.99
N ILE A 76 -4.00 4.84 26.76
CA ILE A 76 -2.74 5.50 27.12
C ILE A 76 -2.48 5.37 28.61
N ILE A 77 -1.23 5.03 28.95
CA ILE A 77 -0.76 4.86 30.32
C ILE A 77 -0.39 6.24 30.88
N ASP A 78 -1.00 6.64 32.00
CA ASP A 78 -0.68 7.89 32.66
C ASP A 78 0.69 7.79 33.36
N VAL A 79 1.42 8.91 33.49
CA VAL A 79 2.76 8.93 34.11
C VAL A 79 2.75 8.44 35.57
N ALA A 80 1.60 8.54 36.24
CA ALA A 80 1.44 8.06 37.62
C ALA A 80 1.11 6.56 37.72
N ASP A 81 0.78 5.91 36.61
CA ASP A 81 0.39 4.50 36.58
C ASP A 81 1.60 3.58 36.41
N VAL A 82 1.49 2.38 36.96
CA VAL A 82 2.44 1.30 36.70
C VAL A 82 2.08 0.65 35.36
N ILE A 83 3.08 0.40 34.51
CA ILE A 83 2.88 -0.35 33.27
C ILE A 83 2.62 -1.81 33.62
N GLU A 84 1.43 -2.28 33.29
CA GLU A 84 1.00 -3.65 33.59
C GLU A 84 1.44 -4.63 32.48
N ASP A 85 1.62 -5.91 32.83
CA ASP A 85 1.93 -6.96 31.84
C ASP A 85 0.78 -7.14 30.84
N SER A 86 -0.44 -7.25 31.35
CA SER A 86 -1.68 -7.38 30.59
C SER A 86 -2.85 -6.93 31.44
N ASN A 87 -3.76 -6.16 30.86
CA ASN A 87 -5.02 -5.82 31.50
C ASN A 87 -6.11 -5.59 30.46
N SER A 88 -6.99 -6.58 30.28
CA SER A 88 -8.09 -6.51 29.32
C SER A 88 -9.24 -5.60 29.75
N VAL A 89 -9.23 -5.08 30.99
CA VAL A 89 -10.28 -4.21 31.53
C VAL A 89 -9.92 -2.74 31.35
N ASN A 90 -8.75 -2.32 31.84
CA ASN A 90 -8.29 -0.93 31.71
C ASN A 90 -7.51 -0.68 30.41
N LYS A 91 -7.09 -1.73 29.70
CA LYS A 91 -6.38 -1.67 28.42
C LYS A 91 -5.01 -0.98 28.47
N LYS A 92 -4.42 -0.86 29.67
CA LYS A 92 -3.12 -0.20 29.93
C LYS A 92 -1.93 -1.18 29.99
N GLY A 93 -2.12 -2.44 29.59
CA GLY A 93 -1.08 -3.47 29.65
C GLY A 93 -0.27 -3.61 28.36
N VAL A 94 0.96 -4.11 28.48
CA VAL A 94 1.87 -4.32 27.33
C VAL A 94 1.29 -5.32 26.33
N ALA A 95 0.57 -6.34 26.80
CA ALA A 95 -0.11 -7.31 25.94
C ALA A 95 -1.10 -6.67 24.96
N GLN A 96 -1.73 -5.55 25.34
CA GLN A 96 -2.62 -4.80 24.45
C GLN A 96 -1.84 -4.14 23.31
N PHE A 97 -0.66 -3.58 23.59
CA PHE A 97 0.22 -3.04 22.55
C PHE A 97 0.73 -4.12 21.60
N GLU A 98 1.08 -5.30 22.12
CA GLU A 98 1.50 -6.46 21.32
C GLU A 98 0.38 -6.94 20.39
N SER A 99 -0.87 -6.92 20.86
CA SER A 99 -2.04 -7.26 20.06
C SER A 99 -2.22 -6.28 18.91
N GLU A 100 -2.20 -4.97 19.18
CA GLU A 100 -2.37 -3.95 18.14
C GLU A 100 -1.19 -3.88 17.18
N THR A 101 0.03 -4.16 17.64
CA THR A 101 1.19 -4.31 16.75
C THR A 101 1.00 -5.50 15.80
N THR A 102 0.40 -6.59 16.28
CA THR A 102 0.07 -7.74 15.42
C THR A 102 -1.02 -7.38 14.41
N THR A 103 -2.02 -6.57 14.80
CA THR A 103 -3.01 -6.00 13.87
C THR A 103 -2.33 -5.17 12.78
N LEU A 104 -1.42 -4.27 13.18
CA LEU A 104 -0.64 -3.44 12.27
C LEU A 104 0.17 -4.27 11.27
N GLU A 105 0.86 -5.32 11.72
CA GLU A 105 1.65 -6.22 10.87
C GLU A 105 0.77 -6.98 9.86
N ASN A 106 -0.36 -7.53 10.31
CA ASN A 106 -1.27 -8.31 9.46
C ASN A 106 -1.90 -7.48 8.34
N ASN A 107 -2.08 -6.18 8.58
CA ASN A 107 -2.71 -5.25 7.63
C ASN A 107 -1.67 -4.39 6.89
N LYS A 108 -0.39 -4.78 6.88
CA LYS A 108 0.68 -3.91 6.36
C LYS A 108 0.47 -3.42 4.93
N PHE A 109 -0.24 -4.13 4.06
CA PHE A 109 -0.52 -3.66 2.69
C PHE A 109 -1.84 -2.91 2.53
N ALA A 110 -2.56 -2.66 3.61
CA ALA A 110 -3.85 -1.99 3.59
C ALA A 110 -3.71 -0.47 3.69
N ILE A 111 -4.59 0.23 3.00
CA ILE A 111 -4.84 1.65 3.15
C ILE A 111 -6.35 1.88 3.11
N ASP A 112 -6.87 2.64 4.06
CA ASP A 112 -8.27 3.06 4.01
C ASP A 112 -8.45 4.16 2.96
N VAL A 113 -9.60 4.17 2.28
CA VAL A 113 -9.91 5.15 1.23
C VAL A 113 -9.86 6.61 1.73
N ASN A 114 -10.07 6.85 3.03
CA ASN A 114 -10.00 8.18 3.62
C ASN A 114 -8.59 8.57 4.12
N GLN A 115 -7.60 7.68 3.95
CA GLN A 115 -6.21 7.88 4.34
C GLN A 115 -5.25 7.94 3.16
N GLY A 116 -5.79 7.83 1.94
CA GLY A 116 -5.05 8.06 0.71
C GLY A 116 -5.79 9.04 -0.20
N THR A 117 -5.06 9.62 -1.14
CA THR A 117 -5.62 10.37 -2.27
C THR A 117 -5.32 9.62 -3.57
N ALA A 118 -6.19 9.79 -4.55
CA ALA A 118 -5.92 9.38 -5.92
C ALA A 118 -5.62 10.64 -6.73
N GLU A 119 -4.42 10.72 -7.29
CA GLU A 119 -3.97 11.89 -8.04
C GLU A 119 -3.66 11.50 -9.48
N ALA A 120 -4.02 12.38 -10.42
CA ALA A 120 -3.66 12.20 -11.81
C ALA A 120 -2.15 12.46 -11.94
N ALA A 121 -1.38 11.42 -12.26
CA ALA A 121 0.06 11.52 -12.37
C ALA A 121 0.49 11.97 -13.78
N VAL A 122 0.16 11.18 -14.80
CA VAL A 122 0.65 11.38 -16.16
C VAL A 122 -0.45 11.00 -17.16
N GLN A 123 -0.55 11.75 -18.25
CA GLN A 123 -1.47 11.48 -19.35
C GLN A 123 -0.70 11.43 -20.67
N GLY A 124 -1.00 10.42 -21.49
CA GLY A 124 -0.66 10.40 -22.92
C GLY A 124 -1.89 10.70 -23.75
N GLN A 125 -1.74 11.44 -24.85
CA GLN A 125 -2.81 11.68 -25.81
C GLN A 125 -2.29 11.49 -27.22
N TYR A 126 -3.10 10.88 -28.08
CA TYR A 126 -2.89 10.83 -29.52
C TYR A 126 -4.08 11.46 -30.22
N THR A 127 -3.82 12.33 -31.20
CA THR A 127 -4.85 13.12 -31.91
C THR A 127 -4.82 12.94 -33.42
N THR A 128 -3.85 12.18 -33.93
CA THR A 128 -3.76 11.86 -35.37
C THR A 128 -4.49 10.55 -35.64
N ASP A 129 -4.98 10.38 -36.86
CA ASP A 129 -5.56 9.10 -37.28
C ASP A 129 -4.51 7.99 -37.21
N TRP A 130 -4.94 6.79 -36.82
CA TRP A 130 -4.10 5.61 -36.76
C TRP A 130 -4.82 4.40 -37.35
N ASN A 131 -4.05 3.47 -37.90
CA ASN A 131 -4.55 2.20 -38.41
C ASN A 131 -3.50 1.13 -38.14
N GLY A 132 -3.75 0.23 -37.18
CA GLY A 132 -2.82 -0.82 -36.81
C GLY A 132 -2.53 -0.87 -35.32
N GLN A 133 -1.29 -0.62 -34.92
CA GLN A 133 -0.87 -0.58 -33.52
C GLN A 133 -0.60 0.87 -33.11
N LEU A 134 -0.98 1.22 -31.88
CA LEU A 134 -0.69 2.50 -31.26
C LEU A 134 -0.11 2.24 -29.86
N ASP A 135 1.12 2.69 -29.64
CA ASP A 135 1.83 2.51 -28.37
C ASP A 135 1.93 3.82 -27.61
N HIS A 136 1.56 3.79 -26.33
CA HIS A 136 1.75 4.89 -25.40
C HIS A 136 2.76 4.49 -24.34
N LEU A 137 3.90 5.17 -24.30
CA LEU A 137 4.87 5.02 -23.23
C LEU A 137 4.69 6.14 -22.20
N VAL A 138 4.40 5.75 -20.97
CA VAL A 138 4.22 6.65 -19.83
C VAL A 138 5.15 6.22 -18.71
N ASN A 139 5.88 7.17 -18.12
CA ASN A 139 6.79 6.89 -17.03
C ASN A 139 6.16 7.29 -15.69
N VAL A 140 6.06 6.34 -14.76
CA VAL A 140 5.76 6.61 -13.35
C VAL A 140 7.10 6.68 -12.62
N THR A 141 7.43 7.85 -12.07
CA THR A 141 8.76 8.08 -11.48
C THR A 141 8.68 8.11 -9.96
N PHE A 142 9.49 7.28 -9.33
CA PHE A 142 9.81 7.37 -7.91
C PHE A 142 11.23 7.90 -7.74
N THR A 143 11.47 8.62 -6.65
CA THR A 143 12.78 9.23 -6.35
C THR A 143 13.91 8.20 -6.27
N ASP A 144 13.61 7.05 -5.69
CA ASP A 144 14.51 5.89 -5.59
C ASP A 144 13.68 4.61 -5.36
N GLY A 145 14.35 3.46 -5.25
CA GLY A 145 13.71 2.18 -5.00
C GLY A 145 13.07 2.05 -3.61
N ASN A 146 13.51 2.83 -2.61
CA ASN A 146 12.84 2.85 -1.31
C ASN A 146 11.51 3.58 -1.42
N HIS A 147 11.45 4.73 -2.11
CA HIS A 147 10.20 5.47 -2.32
C HIS A 147 9.16 4.60 -3.05
N ALA A 148 9.55 3.89 -4.11
CA ALA A 148 8.66 2.94 -4.78
C ALA A 148 8.19 1.82 -3.83
N ARG A 149 9.13 1.17 -3.12
CA ARG A 149 8.80 0.11 -2.15
C ARG A 149 7.84 0.61 -1.07
N HIS A 150 8.10 1.76 -0.46
CA HIS A 150 7.26 2.34 0.59
C HIS A 150 5.85 2.64 0.07
N PHE A 151 5.73 3.18 -1.14
CA PHE A 151 4.44 3.44 -1.76
C PHE A 151 3.60 2.16 -1.89
N PHE A 152 4.16 1.11 -2.50
CA PHE A 152 3.42 -0.15 -2.70
C PHE A 152 3.20 -0.92 -1.39
N ASN A 153 4.20 -0.94 -0.49
CA ASN A 153 4.06 -1.59 0.81
C ASN A 153 3.01 -0.89 1.69
N ALA A 154 2.81 0.42 1.55
CA ALA A 154 1.75 1.16 2.23
C ALA A 154 0.36 1.02 1.55
N GLY A 155 0.20 0.13 0.57
CA GLY A 155 -1.08 -0.11 -0.12
C GLY A 155 -1.32 0.79 -1.33
N GLY A 156 -0.30 1.51 -1.80
CA GLY A 156 -0.37 2.32 -3.02
C GLY A 156 -0.64 1.48 -4.27
N GLU A 157 -1.34 2.08 -5.22
CA GLU A 157 -1.67 1.48 -6.51
C GLU A 157 -1.40 2.49 -7.63
N VAL A 158 -0.85 2.02 -8.75
CA VAL A 158 -0.87 2.77 -10.00
C VAL A 158 -2.15 2.43 -10.75
N ARG A 159 -2.89 3.45 -11.16
CA ARG A 159 -4.21 3.29 -11.79
C ARG A 159 -4.18 3.77 -13.23
N PHE A 160 -4.65 2.92 -14.14
CA PHE A 160 -4.75 3.23 -15.56
C PHE A 160 -6.21 3.37 -15.97
N SER A 161 -6.47 4.36 -16.79
CA SER A 161 -7.72 4.52 -17.53
C SER A 161 -7.39 5.12 -18.89
N ALA A 162 -8.23 4.84 -19.88
CA ALA A 162 -8.11 5.41 -21.21
C ALA A 162 -9.51 5.61 -21.80
N ASN A 163 -9.60 6.50 -22.76
CA ASN A 163 -10.82 6.78 -23.48
C ASN A 163 -10.52 7.11 -24.95
N LEU A 164 -11.53 6.96 -25.80
CA LEU A 164 -11.50 7.42 -27.17
C LEU A 164 -12.54 8.54 -27.32
N GLN A 165 -12.13 9.68 -27.86
CA GLN A 165 -12.99 10.84 -28.09
C GLN A 165 -12.91 11.26 -29.56
N SER A 166 -13.96 11.92 -30.04
CA SER A 166 -14.01 12.49 -31.41
C SER A 166 -13.68 11.47 -32.52
N PHE A 167 -14.22 10.25 -32.41
CA PHE A 167 -14.02 9.18 -33.39
C PHE A 167 -15.23 9.06 -34.33
N PRO A 168 -15.03 8.58 -35.57
CA PRO A 168 -16.13 8.41 -36.49
C PRO A 168 -17.02 7.22 -36.09
N ALA A 169 -18.31 7.28 -36.47
CA ALA A 169 -19.34 6.36 -35.96
C ALA A 169 -19.37 5.01 -36.69
N GLU A 170 -18.25 4.52 -37.21
CA GLU A 170 -18.13 3.17 -37.76
C GLU A 170 -17.92 2.11 -36.67
N ALA A 171 -18.31 0.88 -37.00
CA ALA A 171 -18.39 -0.21 -36.04
C ALA A 171 -17.05 -0.56 -35.36
N LYS A 172 -15.91 -0.39 -36.06
CA LYS A 172 -14.57 -0.63 -35.46
C LYS A 172 -14.21 0.42 -34.41
N SER A 173 -14.48 1.70 -34.68
CA SER A 173 -14.22 2.78 -33.71
C SER A 173 -15.18 2.75 -32.52
N ILE A 174 -16.45 2.40 -32.75
CA ILE A 174 -17.41 2.13 -31.67
C ILE A 174 -16.94 0.96 -30.81
N ASN A 175 -16.38 -0.09 -31.40
CA ASN A 175 -15.83 -1.21 -30.65
C ASN A 175 -14.64 -0.78 -29.77
N TRP A 176 -13.71 0.02 -30.29
CA TRP A 176 -12.62 0.60 -29.49
C TRP A 176 -13.12 1.45 -28.33
N ALA A 177 -14.06 2.37 -28.58
CA ALA A 177 -14.65 3.18 -27.53
C ALA A 177 -15.34 2.32 -26.45
N THR A 178 -15.96 1.21 -26.86
CA THR A 178 -16.59 0.24 -25.96
C THR A 178 -15.56 -0.52 -25.11
N ILE A 179 -14.44 -0.96 -25.71
CA ILE A 179 -13.33 -1.60 -24.99
C ILE A 179 -12.81 -0.67 -23.88
N LEU A 180 -12.48 0.57 -24.22
CA LEU A 180 -11.88 1.53 -23.30
C LEU A 180 -12.87 2.01 -22.23
N SER A 181 -14.16 2.07 -22.53
CA SER A 181 -15.19 2.37 -21.54
C SER A 181 -15.42 1.19 -20.57
N ASN A 182 -15.51 -0.03 -21.09
CA ASN A 182 -15.86 -1.20 -20.29
C ASN A 182 -14.72 -1.75 -19.44
N MET A 183 -13.46 -1.42 -19.73
CA MET A 183 -12.33 -1.81 -18.87
C MET A 183 -12.34 -1.06 -17.53
N GLN A 184 -12.95 0.13 -17.50
CA GLN A 184 -12.95 1.05 -16.37
C GLN A 184 -11.53 1.32 -15.84
N THR A 185 -11.32 1.22 -14.53
CA THR A 185 -10.02 1.47 -13.90
C THR A 185 -9.25 0.16 -13.76
N ILE A 186 -8.04 0.15 -14.31
CA ILE A 186 -7.06 -0.92 -14.08
C ILE A 186 -6.18 -0.52 -12.90
N LYS A 187 -6.01 -1.43 -11.95
CA LYS A 187 -5.24 -1.22 -10.71
C LYS A 187 -4.04 -2.15 -10.71
N PHE A 188 -2.85 -1.57 -10.72
CA PHE A 188 -1.58 -2.25 -10.54
C PHE A 188 -1.11 -2.01 -9.09
N ASN A 189 -1.09 -3.08 -8.29
CA ASN A 189 -0.71 -3.03 -6.88
C ASN A 189 0.62 -3.76 -6.64
N TYR A 190 0.94 -4.06 -5.38
CA TYR A 190 2.20 -4.67 -4.99
C TYR A 190 2.44 -6.09 -5.56
N THR A 191 1.40 -6.88 -5.85
CA THR A 191 1.51 -8.30 -6.29
C THR A 191 0.61 -8.70 -7.47
N ALA A 192 -0.28 -7.82 -7.92
CA ALA A 192 -1.24 -8.14 -8.97
C ALA A 192 -1.73 -6.92 -9.72
N THR A 193 -2.30 -7.19 -10.89
CA THR A 193 -3.05 -6.23 -11.69
C THR A 193 -4.49 -6.70 -11.86
N SER A 194 -5.45 -5.83 -11.59
CA SER A 194 -6.89 -6.11 -11.70
C SER A 194 -7.64 -4.98 -12.38
N ALA A 195 -8.88 -5.23 -12.78
CA ALA A 195 -9.77 -4.23 -13.39
C ALA A 195 -11.06 -4.12 -12.57
N THR A 196 -11.63 -2.91 -12.46
CA THR A 196 -12.99 -2.73 -11.89
C THR A 196 -14.08 -3.02 -12.91
N GLY A 197 -13.72 -3.00 -14.20
CA GLY A 197 -14.59 -3.35 -15.31
C GLY A 197 -14.31 -4.77 -15.82
N SER A 198 -14.22 -4.88 -17.14
CA SER A 198 -13.96 -6.13 -17.86
C SER A 198 -12.53 -6.18 -18.40
N GLY A 199 -12.08 -7.38 -18.77
CA GLY A 199 -10.71 -7.65 -19.22
C GLY A 199 -10.02 -8.63 -18.30
N THR A 200 -8.79 -8.99 -18.64
CA THR A 200 -8.01 -10.00 -17.91
C THR A 200 -6.79 -9.33 -17.33
N GLY A 201 -6.74 -9.27 -15.99
CA GLY A 201 -5.55 -8.85 -15.25
C GLY A 201 -4.50 -9.97 -15.15
N SER A 202 -3.52 -9.78 -14.29
CA SER A 202 -2.40 -10.70 -14.09
C SER A 202 -2.00 -10.79 -12.62
N ALA A 203 -1.27 -11.84 -12.26
CA ALA A 203 -0.60 -11.97 -10.96
C ALA A 203 0.80 -11.34 -11.01
N ILE A 204 0.89 -10.15 -11.62
CA ILE A 204 2.11 -9.34 -11.70
C ILE A 204 1.78 -8.00 -11.06
N GLY A 205 2.49 -7.68 -9.99
CA GLY A 205 2.52 -6.37 -9.35
C GLY A 205 3.91 -5.78 -9.29
N TYR A 206 4.11 -4.79 -8.42
CA TYR A 206 5.40 -4.13 -8.25
C TYR A 206 6.54 -5.09 -7.92
N HIS A 207 6.31 -6.06 -7.03
CA HIS A 207 7.33 -7.03 -6.59
C HIS A 207 7.64 -8.12 -7.63
N ASP A 208 6.93 -8.13 -8.75
CA ASP A 208 7.14 -9.07 -9.86
C ASP A 208 7.78 -8.40 -11.08
N LEU A 209 8.15 -7.12 -10.96
CA LEU A 209 8.70 -6.33 -12.06
C LEU A 209 10.10 -6.78 -12.43
N THR A 210 10.29 -7.02 -13.73
CA THR A 210 11.59 -7.18 -14.35
C THR A 210 11.97 -5.95 -15.16
N THR A 211 13.16 -5.96 -15.76
CA THR A 211 13.61 -4.91 -16.68
C THR A 211 13.03 -5.02 -18.10
N SER A 212 12.16 -5.98 -18.34
CA SER A 212 11.50 -6.24 -19.63
C SER A 212 10.00 -5.99 -19.51
N PHE A 213 9.37 -5.52 -20.59
CA PHE A 213 7.92 -5.35 -20.62
C PHE A 213 7.20 -6.68 -20.38
N GLN A 214 6.30 -6.68 -19.41
CA GLN A 214 5.42 -7.79 -19.06
C GLN A 214 3.98 -7.31 -19.26
N ALA A 215 3.20 -8.05 -20.04
CA ALA A 215 1.77 -7.78 -20.20
C ALA A 215 1.04 -8.06 -18.87
N ILE A 216 0.42 -7.02 -18.32
CA ILE A 216 -0.27 -7.08 -17.03
C ILE A 216 -1.79 -7.00 -17.14
N PHE A 217 -2.28 -6.56 -18.30
CA PHE A 217 -3.70 -6.47 -18.60
C PHE A 217 -3.97 -6.62 -20.09
N ASP A 218 -5.04 -7.33 -20.45
CA ASP A 218 -5.56 -7.40 -21.81
C ASP A 218 -7.09 -7.23 -21.80
N LYS A 219 -7.58 -6.30 -22.61
CA LYS A 219 -8.99 -6.21 -22.98
C LYS A 219 -9.18 -6.41 -24.48
N GLN A 220 -9.66 -7.60 -24.82
CA GLN A 220 -10.08 -7.94 -26.16
C GLN A 220 -11.42 -7.30 -26.56
N GLY A 221 -11.60 -7.01 -27.84
CA GLY A 221 -12.86 -6.68 -28.47
C GLY A 221 -13.85 -7.84 -28.51
N SER A 222 -14.95 -7.67 -29.24
CA SER A 222 -16.03 -8.66 -29.28
C SER A 222 -16.64 -8.76 -30.67
N GLY A 223 -17.38 -9.85 -30.92
CA GLY A 223 -18.00 -10.11 -32.22
C GLY A 223 -16.97 -10.28 -33.32
N GLN A 224 -17.10 -9.51 -34.41
CA GLN A 224 -16.14 -9.54 -35.53
C GLN A 224 -14.83 -8.78 -35.24
N TYR A 225 -14.73 -8.08 -34.11
CA TYR A 225 -13.59 -7.25 -33.73
C TYR A 225 -12.78 -7.85 -32.59
N THR A 226 -12.72 -9.18 -32.48
CA THR A 226 -11.88 -9.87 -31.49
C THR A 226 -10.40 -9.60 -31.68
N GLU A 227 -9.97 -9.10 -32.84
CA GLU A 227 -8.58 -8.69 -33.08
C GLU A 227 -8.23 -7.33 -32.47
N ASN A 228 -9.21 -6.54 -32.01
CA ASN A 228 -8.92 -5.31 -31.27
C ASN A 228 -8.51 -5.67 -29.84
N HIS A 229 -7.34 -5.22 -29.40
CA HIS A 229 -6.85 -5.47 -28.04
C HIS A 229 -6.29 -4.19 -27.43
N TYR A 230 -6.74 -3.87 -26.22
CA TYR A 230 -6.07 -2.89 -25.39
C TYR A 230 -5.22 -3.62 -24.35
N ILE A 231 -3.90 -3.52 -24.52
CA ILE A 231 -2.91 -4.21 -23.68
C ILE A 231 -2.18 -3.17 -22.85
N ILE A 232 -1.95 -3.47 -21.57
CA ILE A 232 -1.03 -2.70 -20.72
C ILE A 232 0.16 -3.59 -20.42
N GLU A 233 1.35 -3.06 -20.70
CA GLU A 233 2.61 -3.68 -20.33
C GLU A 233 3.39 -2.75 -19.39
N VAL A 234 4.12 -3.34 -18.45
CA VAL A 234 4.96 -2.60 -17.50
C VAL A 234 6.33 -3.24 -17.37
N LYS A 235 7.31 -2.45 -16.97
CA LYS A 235 8.65 -2.89 -16.57
C LYS A 235 9.19 -1.95 -15.50
N GLY A 236 10.10 -2.45 -14.68
CA GLY A 236 10.94 -1.62 -13.82
C GLY A 236 12.19 -1.13 -14.56
N ASP A 237 12.79 -0.05 -14.05
CA ASP A 237 14.16 0.32 -14.44
C ASP A 237 15.20 -0.65 -13.85
N VAL A 238 14.83 -1.28 -12.73
CA VAL A 238 15.53 -2.39 -12.09
C VAL A 238 14.54 -3.52 -11.83
N ALA A 239 15.04 -4.75 -11.71
CA ALA A 239 14.23 -5.82 -11.16
C ALA A 239 14.01 -5.58 -9.66
N VAL A 240 12.81 -5.89 -9.19
CA VAL A 240 12.39 -5.80 -7.78
C VAL A 240 12.39 -7.20 -7.19
#